data_AF-A0A963WBR9-F1
#
_entry.id   AF-A0A963WBR9-F1
#
_cell.length_a   1.000
_cell.length_b   1.000
_cell.length_c   1.000
_cell.angle_alpha   90.00
_cell.angle_beta   90.00
_cell.angle_gamma   90.00
#
_symmetry.space_group_name_H-M   'P 1'
#
loop_
_entity.id
_entity.type
_entity.pdbx_description
1 polymer ?
#
loop_
_entity_poly.entity_id
_entity_poly.type
_entity_poly.pdbx_seq_one_letter_code
_entity_poly.pdbx_strand_id
1 'polypeptide(L)' 'MDTAVQTPPASALKPKISARNLNFYYGKFHALKNINLDIPENKVTAFIGPSGCG' A
#
# COMPACT_ATOMS: atom_id res chain seq x y z
N MET A 1 32.77 2.42 -25.84
CA MET A 1 32.82 1.91 -24.45
C MET A 1 31.73 2.57 -23.62
N ASP A 2 30.54 2.53 -24.22
CA ASP A 2 29.20 2.31 -23.67
C ASP A 2 29.08 2.37 -22.16
N THR A 3 28.79 3.58 -21.68
CA THR A 3 28.32 3.85 -20.33
C THR A 3 27.07 3.04 -20.08
N ALA A 4 27.21 1.96 -19.32
CA ALA A 4 26.09 1.20 -18.79
C ALA A 4 25.19 2.16 -18.01
N VAL A 5 24.00 2.42 -18.55
CA VAL A 5 22.88 2.99 -17.80
C VAL A 5 22.60 2.01 -16.67
N GLN A 6 23.13 2.30 -15.48
CA GLN A 6 22.65 1.66 -14.26
C GLN A 6 21.20 2.09 -14.12
N THR A 7 20.28 1.27 -14.64
CA THR A 7 18.89 1.30 -14.23
C THR A 7 18.92 1.24 -12.70
N PRO A 8 18.48 2.29 -11.98
CA PRO A 8 18.43 2.21 -10.54
C PRO A 8 17.66 0.94 -10.21
N PRO A 9 18.15 0.06 -9.30
CA PRO A 9 17.32 -1.03 -8.83
C PRO A 9 15.99 -0.41 -8.42
N ALA A 10 14.87 -1.05 -8.73
CA ALA A 10 13.52 -0.63 -8.36
C ALA A 10 13.39 -0.60 -6.82
N SER A 11 14.16 0.30 -6.20
CA SER A 11 14.50 0.35 -4.81
C SER A 11 13.30 0.97 -4.15
N ALA A 12 12.48 0.07 -3.60
CA ALA A 12 11.42 0.28 -2.64
C ALA A 12 10.89 1.73 -2.64
N LEU A 13 9.85 1.97 -3.44
CA LEU A 13 9.12 3.23 -3.41
C LEU A 13 8.85 3.58 -1.95
N LYS A 14 9.46 4.67 -1.46
CA LYS A 14 9.35 5.06 -0.06
C LYS A 14 7.86 5.24 0.24
N PRO A 15 7.27 4.44 1.15
CA PRO A 15 5.87 4.60 1.50
C PRO A 15 5.72 5.95 2.18
N LYS A 16 4.85 6.81 1.63
CA LYS A 16 4.45 8.06 2.27
C LYS A 16 3.42 7.80 3.36
N ILE A 17 2.61 6.77 3.18
CA ILE A 17 1.65 6.28 4.16
C ILE A 17 1.90 4.79 4.32
N SER A 18 2.00 4.35 5.57
CA SER A 18 2.21 2.94 5.93
C SER A 18 1.21 2.58 7.03
N ALA A 19 0.36 1.60 6.76
CA ALA A 19 -0.49 0.95 7.76
C ALA A 19 0.03 -0.46 8.02
N ARG A 20 0.18 -0.84 9.29
CA ARG A 20 0.59 -2.17 9.71
C ARG A 20 -0.38 -2.71 10.75
N ASN A 21 -0.76 -3.97 10.60
CA ASN A 21 -1.65 -4.70 11.50
C ASN A 21 -2.94 -3.93 11.79
N LEU A 22 -3.50 -3.26 10.78
CA LEU A 22 -4.71 -2.46 10.91
C LEU A 22 -5.90 -3.40 11.14
N ASN A 23 -6.55 -3.24 12.28
CA ASN A 23 -7.79 -3.92 12.63
C ASN A 23 -8.85 -2.86 12.92
N PHE A 24 -9.97 -2.90 12.21
CA PHE A 24 -11.01 -1.87 12.28
C PHE A 24 -12.40 -2.48 12.48
N TYR A 25 -13.17 -1.91 13.42
CA TYR A 25 -14.44 -2.46 13.86
C TYR A 25 -15.56 -1.42 13.77
N TYR A 26 -16.68 -1.79 13.16
CA TYR A 26 -17.95 -1.07 13.28
C TYR A 26 -18.75 -1.68 14.43
N GLY A 27 -18.60 -1.12 15.63
CA GLY A 27 -19.22 -1.67 16.84
C GLY A 27 -18.73 -3.08 17.12
N LYS A 28 -19.61 -4.08 16.96
CA LYS A 28 -19.26 -5.51 17.12
C LYS A 28 -18.71 -6.16 15.85
N PHE A 29 -18.82 -5.51 14.70
CA PHE A 29 -18.42 -6.08 13.42
C PHE A 29 -16.95 -5.75 13.12
N HIS A 30 -16.11 -6.76 12.93
CA HIS A 30 -14.70 -6.60 12.55
C HIS A 30 -14.59 -6.49 11.02
N ALA A 31 -14.56 -5.26 10.52
CA ALA A 31 -14.62 -4.92 9.10
C ALA A 31 -13.27 -5.09 8.38
N LEU A 32 -12.19 -4.51 8.93
CA LEU A 32 -10.85 -4.66 8.36
C LEU A 32 -10.03 -5.51 9.31
N LYS A 33 -9.52 -6.65 8.83
CA LYS A 33 -8.78 -7.62 9.64
C LYS A 33 -7.33 -7.65 9.20
N ASN A 34 -6.43 -7.28 10.10
CA ASN A 34 -4.98 -7.37 9.91
C ASN A 34 -4.47 -6.82 8.56
N ILE A 35 -4.95 -5.64 8.17
CA ILE A 35 -4.57 -5.01 6.90
C ILE A 35 -3.17 -4.41 7.03
N ASN A 36 -2.32 -4.75 6.07
CA ASN A 36 -0.98 -4.17 5.90
C ASN A 36 -0.93 -3.50 4.53
N LEU A 37 -0.66 -2.19 4.52
CA LEU A 37 -0.73 -1.38 3.31
C LEU A 37 0.41 -0.35 3.29
N ASP A 38 1.01 -0.20 2.12
CA ASP A 38 1.99 0.84 1.82
C ASP A 38 1.51 1.65 0.63
N ILE A 39 1.34 2.95 0.82
CA ILE A 39 1.01 3.89 -0.25
C ILE A 39 2.30 4.66 -0.59
N PRO A 40 2.87 4.42 -1.77
CA PRO A 40 4.11 5.06 -2.20
C PRO A 40 3.90 6.55 -2.48
N GLU A 41 4.96 7.34 -2.25
CA GLU A 41 4.96 8.76 -2.60
C GLU A 41 4.77 8.99 -4.12
N ASN A 42 4.08 10.08 -4.47
CA ASN A 42 3.87 10.55 -5.86
C ASN A 42 3.23 9.51 -6.80
N LYS A 43 2.44 8.59 -6.24
CA LYS A 43 1.68 7.61 -7.00
C LYS A 43 0.20 7.67 -6.65
N VAL A 44 -0.62 7.48 -7.68
CA VAL A 44 -2.05 7.25 -7.51
C VAL A 44 -2.24 5.78 -7.15
N THR A 45 -2.88 5.52 -6.02
CA THR A 45 -3.24 4.17 -5.56
C THR A 45 -4.76 4.07 -5.50
N ALA A 46 -5.33 3.13 -6.26
CA ALA A 46 -6.77 2.87 -6.26
C ALA A 46 -7.05 1.59 -5.46
N PHE A 47 -8.09 1.64 -4.60
CA PHE A 47 -8.63 0.49 -3.90
C PHE A 47 -9.94 0.08 -4.56
N ILE A 48 -10.06 -1.19 -4.92
CA ILE A 48 -11.24 -1.75 -5.59
C ILE A 48 -11.74 -2.93 -4.76
N GLY A 49 -13.04 -2.98 -4.50
CA GLY A 49 -13.66 -4.09 -3.79
C GLY A 49 -15.18 -4.13 -3.99
N PRO A 50 -15.81 -5.29 -3.69
CA PRO A 50 -17.27 -5.45 -3.75
C PRO A 50 -17.97 -4.59 -2.69
N SER A 51 -19.29 -4.45 -2.79
CA SER A 51 -20.10 -3.75 -1.78
C SER A 51 -19.81 -4.28 -0.38
N GLY A 52 -19.38 -3.40 0.53
CA GLY A 52 -19.03 -3.76 1.91
C GLY A 52 -17.62 -4.34 2.11
N CYS A 53 -16.67 -4.08 1.20
CA CYS A 53 -15.27 -4.52 1.35
C CYS A 53 -14.48 -3.83 2.47
N GLY A 54 -15.10 -2.89 3.18
CA GLY A 54 -14.51 -2.10 4.27
C GLY A 54 -15.59 -1.46 5.12
#